data_AF-A0A9E2J1Q5-F1
#
_entry.id   AF-A0A9E2J1Q5-F1
#
_cell.length_a   1.000
_cell.length_b   1.000
_cell.length_c   1.000
_cell.angle_alpha   90.00
_cell.angle_beta   90.00
_cell.angle_gamma   90.00
#
_symmetry.space_group_name_H-M   'P 1'
#
loop_
_entity.id
_entity.type
_entity.pdbx_description
1 polymer ?
#
loop_
_entity_poly.entity_id
_entity_poly.type
_entity_poly.pdbx_seq_one_letter_code
_entity_poly.pdbx_strand_id
1 'polypeptide(L)'
;MEEQDLNQTPTSQKLVISSKKKWLWLGILVAVVNPVFAGLIIGAVYLSEPALQKEGRIIAGIAILWGAVLFYLISKSIVANPFAL
;
A
#
# COMPACT_ATOMS: atom_id res chain seq x y z
N MET A 1 12.75 61.63 1.66
CA MET A 1 12.05 61.49 0.36
C MET A 1 12.60 60.22 -0.23
N GLU A 2 12.05 59.10 0.22
CA GLU A 2 11.00 58.35 -0.48
C GLU A 2 11.68 57.34 -1.40
N GLU A 3 11.32 56.08 -1.54
CA GLU A 3 10.33 55.20 -0.93
C GLU A 3 10.59 53.83 -1.59
N GLN A 4 10.41 52.72 -0.85
CA GLN A 4 9.80 51.47 -1.35
C GLN A 4 10.55 50.68 -2.47
N ASP A 5 10.49 49.37 -2.62
CA ASP A 5 9.73 48.31 -1.99
C ASP A 5 10.37 46.97 -2.43
N LEU A 6 10.17 45.93 -1.62
CA LEU A 6 9.94 44.56 -2.07
C LEU A 6 10.82 44.00 -3.22
N ASN A 7 11.90 43.31 -2.85
CA ASN A 7 12.24 42.09 -3.59
C ASN A 7 11.82 40.89 -2.75
N GLN A 8 10.55 40.52 -2.92
CA GLN A 8 9.98 39.30 -2.39
C GLN A 8 10.75 38.11 -2.97
N THR A 9 11.62 37.50 -2.17
CA THR A 9 12.06 36.14 -2.45
C THR A 9 10.80 35.28 -2.53
N PRO A 10 10.51 34.62 -3.66
CA PRO A 10 9.34 33.77 -3.75
C PRO A 10 9.50 32.72 -2.66
N THR A 11 8.59 32.78 -1.69
CA THR A 11 8.45 31.79 -0.63
C THR A 11 8.39 30.47 -1.36
N SER A 12 9.49 29.72 -1.26
CA SER A 12 9.62 28.38 -1.79
C SER A 12 8.55 27.59 -1.05
N GLN A 13 7.36 27.53 -1.65
CA GLN A 13 6.27 26.71 -1.18
C GLN A 13 6.85 25.32 -1.19
N LYS A 14 7.23 24.88 0.00
CA LYS A 14 7.62 23.53 0.29
C LYS A 14 6.38 22.72 -0.07
N LEU A 15 6.33 22.29 -1.33
CA LEU A 15 5.40 21.30 -1.84
C LEU A 15 5.74 20.04 -1.07
N VAL A 16 5.23 19.98 0.16
CA VAL A 16 5.09 18.76 0.93
C VAL A 16 3.99 18.01 0.19
N ILE A 17 4.35 17.47 -0.96
CA ILE A 17 3.59 16.44 -1.63
C ILE A 17 3.50 15.36 -0.56
N SER A 18 2.34 15.26 0.07
CA SER A 18 1.99 14.18 0.99
C SER A 18 1.89 12.90 0.15
N SER A 19 3.05 12.46 -0.33
CA SER A 19 3.22 11.36 -1.27
C SER A 19 2.75 10.07 -0.60
N LYS A 20 2.93 9.97 0.73
CA LYS A 20 2.49 8.84 1.55
C LYS A 20 1.05 8.40 1.26
N LYS A 21 0.11 9.33 1.06
CA LYS A 21 -1.31 8.99 0.81
C LYS A 21 -1.53 8.33 -0.56
N LYS A 22 -0.75 8.69 -1.58
CA LYS A 22 -0.81 8.09 -2.93
C LYS A 22 -0.23 6.67 -2.95
N TRP A 23 0.88 6.46 -2.24
CA TRP A 23 1.53 5.15 -2.15
C TRP A 23 0.70 4.13 -1.34
N LEU A 24 -0.04 4.61 -0.35
CA LEU A 24 -0.96 3.77 0.44
C LEU A 24 -2.13 3.27 -0.41
N TRP A 25 -2.74 4.14 -1.20
CA TRP A 25 -3.79 3.76 -2.15
C TRP A 25 -3.30 2.82 -3.25
N LEU A 26 -2.09 3.07 -3.78
CA LEU A 26 -1.47 2.16 -4.72
C LEU A 26 -1.26 0.79 -4.09
N GLY A 27 -0.83 0.75 -2.83
CA GLY A 27 -0.61 -0.52 -2.15
C GLY A 27 -1.87 -1.32 -1.86
N ILE A 28 -2.97 -0.63 -1.53
CA ILE A 28 -4.30 -1.23 -1.45
C ILE A 28 -4.72 -1.77 -2.83
N LEU A 29 -4.51 -1.01 -3.91
CA LEU A 29 -4.90 -1.43 -5.26
C LEU A 29 -4.16 -2.69 -5.72
N VAL A 30 -2.85 -2.77 -5.51
CA VAL A 30 -2.07 -3.98 -5.85
C VAL A 30 -2.47 -5.15 -4.94
N ALA A 31 -2.77 -4.91 -3.67
CA ALA A 31 -3.33 -5.92 -2.76
C ALA A 31 -4.76 -6.36 -3.10
N VAL A 32 -5.49 -5.67 -3.98
CA VAL A 32 -6.78 -6.17 -4.50
C VAL A 32 -6.54 -7.05 -5.74
N VAL A 33 -5.57 -6.70 -6.59
CA VAL A 33 -5.31 -7.41 -7.86
C VAL A 33 -4.45 -8.67 -7.67
N ASN A 34 -3.48 -8.66 -6.74
CA ASN A 34 -2.70 -9.84 -6.34
C ASN A 34 -2.58 -9.87 -4.80
N PRO A 35 -3.65 -10.29 -4.12
CA PRO A 35 -3.84 -10.06 -2.69
C PRO A 35 -2.81 -10.72 -1.79
N VAL A 36 -2.24 -11.85 -2.20
CA VAL A 36 -1.27 -12.58 -1.39
C VAL A 36 0.11 -11.94 -1.53
N PHE A 37 0.67 -11.86 -2.74
CA PHE A 37 2.04 -11.38 -2.91
C PHE A 37 2.16 -9.87 -2.72
N ALA A 38 1.22 -9.08 -3.24
CA ALA A 38 1.28 -7.63 -3.08
C ALA A 38 0.94 -7.19 -1.65
N GLY A 39 -0.04 -7.85 -1.02
CA GLY A 39 -0.36 -7.60 0.38
C GLY A 39 0.82 -7.92 1.32
N LEU A 40 1.54 -9.01 1.07
CA LEU A 40 2.74 -9.36 1.85
C LEU A 40 3.91 -8.41 1.60
N ILE A 41 4.20 -8.05 0.34
CA ILE A 41 5.30 -7.13 0.00
C ILE A 41 5.05 -5.75 0.62
N ILE A 42 3.82 -5.25 0.51
CA ILE A 42 3.48 -3.91 1.02
C ILE A 42 3.35 -3.91 2.54
N GLY A 43 2.79 -4.97 3.11
CA GLY A 43 2.86 -5.20 4.55
C GLY A 43 4.30 -5.14 5.05
N ALA A 44 5.23 -5.87 4.41
CA ALA A 44 6.64 -5.91 4.79
C ALA A 44 7.35 -4.55 4.68
N VAL A 45 7.07 -3.77 3.62
CA VAL A 45 7.57 -2.40 3.47
C VAL A 45 7.04 -1.51 4.60
N TYR A 46 5.74 -1.55 4.88
CA TYR A 46 5.11 -0.73 5.92
C TYR A 46 5.53 -1.14 7.34
N LEU A 47 5.86 -2.42 7.55
CA LEU A 47 6.44 -2.94 8.78
C LEU A 47 7.87 -2.44 9.01
N SER A 48 8.59 -2.11 7.92
CA SER A 48 9.96 -1.58 7.97
C SER A 48 9.99 -0.08 8.31
N GLU A 49 8.89 0.66 8.06
CA GLU A 49 8.74 2.05 8.51
C GLU A 49 8.11 2.13 9.92
N PRO A 50 8.81 2.65 10.95
CA PRO A 50 8.29 2.73 12.32
C PRO A 50 7.01 3.56 12.46
N ALA A 51 6.76 4.52 11.54
CA ALA A 51 5.55 5.33 11.50
C ALA A 51 4.32 4.58 10.94
N LEU A 52 4.52 3.50 10.17
CA LEU A 52 3.48 2.80 9.41
C LEU A 52 3.27 1.34 9.85
N GLN A 53 3.97 0.88 10.90
CA GLN A 53 3.89 -0.51 11.37
C GLN A 53 2.49 -1.00 11.70
N LYS A 54 1.61 -0.12 12.21
CA LYS A 54 0.22 -0.46 12.51
C LYS A 54 -0.54 -0.83 11.23
N GLU A 55 -0.37 -0.04 10.18
CA GLU A 55 -0.98 -0.26 8.87
C GLU A 55 -0.37 -1.50 8.20
N GLY A 56 0.95 -1.66 8.28
CA GLY A 56 1.66 -2.85 7.78
C GLY A 56 1.18 -4.16 8.41
N ARG A 57 0.92 -4.18 9.72
CA ARG A 57 0.33 -5.36 10.40
C ARG A 57 -1.08 -5.68 9.92
N ILE A 58 -1.91 -4.67 9.70
CA ILE A 58 -3.28 -4.85 9.20
C ILE A 58 -3.24 -5.42 7.78
N ILE A 59 -2.43 -4.83 6.90
CA ILE A 59 -2.27 -5.27 5.51
C ILE A 59 -1.73 -6.70 5.47
N ALA A 60 -0.71 -7.01 6.27
CA ALA A 60 -0.14 -8.36 6.35
C ALA A 60 -1.16 -9.39 6.88
N GLY A 61 -1.94 -9.04 7.91
CA GLY A 61 -2.99 -9.91 8.45
C GLY A 61 -4.07 -10.24 7.42
N ILE A 62 -4.51 -9.22 6.68
CA ILE A 62 -5.49 -9.38 5.58
C ILE A 62 -4.91 -10.25 4.46
N ALA A 63 -3.64 -10.03 4.08
CA ALA A 63 -2.97 -10.81 3.04
C ALA A 63 -2.87 -12.29 3.40
N ILE A 64 -2.53 -12.61 4.65
CA ILE A 64 -2.46 -14.00 5.14
C ILE A 64 -3.84 -14.64 5.15
N LEU A 65 -4.85 -13.93 5.68
CA LEU A 65 -6.23 -14.44 5.73
C LEU A 65 -6.74 -14.73 4.32
N TRP A 66 -6.48 -13.83 3.37
CA TRP A 66 -6.87 -14.02 2.00
C TRP A 66 -6.12 -15.16 1.31
N GLY A 67 -4.82 -15.33 1.60
CA GLY A 67 -4.04 -16.47 1.15
C GLY A 67 -4.64 -17.81 1.62
N ALA A 68 -5.09 -17.89 2.88
CA ALA A 68 -5.76 -19.07 3.41
C ALA A 68 -7.10 -19.36 2.70
N VAL A 69 -7.90 -18.32 2.43
CA VAL A 69 -9.17 -18.44 1.68
C VAL A 69 -8.90 -18.92 0.25
N LEU A 70 -7.90 -18.35 -0.43
CA LEU A 70 -7.51 -18.75 -1.78
C LEU A 70 -7.05 -20.21 -1.81
N PHE A 71 -6.21 -20.60 -0.86
CA PHE A 71 -5.73 -21.98 -0.73
C PHE A 71 -6.89 -22.95 -0.53
N TYR A 72 -7.85 -22.61 0.32
CA TYR A 72 -9.05 -23.43 0.53
C TYR A 72 -9.89 -23.56 -0.75
N LEU A 73 -10.13 -22.46 -1.47
CA LEU A 73 -10.91 -22.47 -2.71
C LEU A 73 -10.22 -23.24 -3.84
N ILE A 74 -8.90 -23.10 -3.97
CA ILE A 74 -8.08 -23.85 -4.93
C ILE A 74 -8.10 -25.33 -4.58
N SER A 75 -7.84 -25.68 -3.32
CA SER A 75 -7.88 -27.06 -2.86
C SER A 75 -9.25 -27.70 -3.11
N LYS A 76 -10.33 -26.98 -2.80
CA LYS A 76 -11.69 -27.42 -3.09
C LYS A 76 -11.95 -27.58 -4.59
N SER A 77 -11.44 -26.68 -5.42
CA SER A 77 -11.62 -26.75 -6.88
C SER A 77 -10.87 -27.91 -7.50
N ILE A 78 -9.63 -28.17 -7.06
CA ILE A 78 -8.82 -29.32 -7.49
C ILE A 78 -9.46 -30.64 -7.05
N VAL A 79 -9.96 -30.70 -5.81
CA VAL A 79 -10.67 -31.89 -5.31
C VAL A 79 -11.99 -32.12 -6.07
N ALA A 80 -12.70 -31.06 -6.43
CA ALA A 80 -13.96 -31.15 -7.16
C ALA A 80 -13.76 -31.49 -8.65
N ASN A 81 -12.67 -31.04 -9.27
CA ASN A 81 -12.35 -31.33 -10.67
C ASN A 81 -10.82 -31.53 -10.83
N PRO A 82 -10.32 -32.77 -10.68
CA PRO A 82 -8.89 -33.05 -10.74
C PRO A 82 -8.27 -32.87 -12.14
N PHE A 83 -9.08 -32.67 -13.17
CA PHE A 83 -8.67 -32.45 -14.56
C PHE A 83 -8.86 -31.01 -15.05
N ALA A 84 -9.12 -30.04 -14.16
CA ALA A 84 -9.34 -28.64 -14.51
C ALA A 84 -8.05 -27.83 -14.81
N LEU A 85 -6.95 -28.52 -15.14
CA LEU A 85 -5.67 -27.93 -15.54
C LEU A 85 -5.42 -28.17 -17.03
#